data_AF-A0A7C3ATE2-F1
#
_entry.id   AF-A0A7C3ATE2-F1
#
_cell.length_a   1.000
_cell.length_b   1.000
_cell.length_c   1.000
_cell.angle_alpha   90.00
_cell.angle_beta   90.00
_cell.angle_gamma   90.00
#
_symmetry.space_group_name_H-M   'P 1'
#
loop_
_entity.id
_entity.type
_entity.pdbx_description
1 polymer ?
#
loop_
_entity_poly.entity_id
_entity_poly.type
_entity_poly.pdbx_seq_one_letter_code
_entity_poly.pdbx_strand_id
1 'polypeptide(L)'
;MEGKSAACAHSSHIGNVAMCCCDLWSNESTPYAQLFGGFTPAVSLEELWYDCKLMNEALRTGRHAQVLQRLLADSDARDSAEALVLTPESAIRIARAIVSSTDYVERAANAAREAVAIIEEAVQASVLTIAPREAPFLDKFKADLDHFAALGDGMTDYYAAMYPGKFIPEEYGL
;
A
#
# COMPACT_ATOMS: atom_id res chain seq x y z
N MET A 1 -2.35 3.17 -10.93
CA MET A 1 -2.63 2.20 -9.85
C MET A 1 -3.11 0.91 -10.48
N GLU A 2 -3.00 -0.18 -9.73
CA GLU A 2 -3.46 -1.52 -10.09
C GLU A 2 -4.05 -2.19 -8.86
N GLY A 3 -4.88 -3.21 -9.06
CA GLY A 3 -5.59 -3.89 -7.97
C GLY A 3 -6.43 -5.03 -8.53
N LYS A 4 -7.76 -4.99 -8.33
CA LYS A 4 -8.64 -6.12 -8.70
C LYS A 4 -8.51 -6.56 -10.17
N SER A 5 -8.29 -5.62 -11.09
CA SER A 5 -8.21 -5.87 -12.54
C SER A 5 -6.77 -6.18 -13.00
N ALA A 6 -5.84 -6.34 -12.06
CA ALA A 6 -4.48 -6.83 -12.26
C ALA A 6 -4.26 -8.26 -11.75
N ALA A 7 -5.34 -8.98 -11.39
CA ALA A 7 -5.29 -10.38 -10.97
C ALA A 7 -4.67 -11.32 -12.02
N CYS A 8 -4.61 -10.89 -13.28
CA CYS A 8 -3.90 -11.60 -14.35
C CYS A 8 -2.36 -11.62 -14.16
N ALA A 9 -1.80 -10.68 -13.40
CA ALA A 9 -0.37 -10.60 -13.10
C ALA A 9 -0.06 -11.18 -11.71
N HIS A 10 -0.79 -10.76 -10.67
CA HIS A 10 -0.59 -11.20 -9.29
C HIS A 10 -1.83 -11.00 -8.42
N SER A 11 -1.91 -11.79 -7.34
CA SER A 11 -2.93 -11.60 -6.30
C SER A 11 -2.46 -10.55 -5.29
N SER A 12 -3.37 -9.72 -4.80
CA SER A 12 -3.09 -8.74 -3.75
C SER A 12 -4.27 -8.58 -2.80
N HIS A 13 -4.02 -7.98 -1.63
CA HIS A 13 -5.06 -7.59 -0.68
C HIS A 13 -5.59 -6.16 -0.89
N ILE A 14 -5.18 -5.49 -1.98
CA ILE A 14 -5.44 -4.05 -2.23
C ILE A 14 -6.29 -3.83 -3.50
N GLY A 15 -7.30 -4.69 -3.69
CA GLY A 15 -8.05 -4.80 -4.95
C GLY A 15 -8.82 -3.53 -5.34
N ASN A 16 -9.75 -3.10 -4.49
CA ASN A 16 -10.60 -1.92 -4.70
C ASN A 16 -9.96 -0.65 -4.12
N VAL A 17 -9.28 -0.73 -2.97
CA VAL A 17 -8.71 0.45 -2.29
C VAL A 17 -7.73 1.21 -3.20
N ALA A 18 -6.99 0.50 -4.06
CA ALA A 18 -6.08 1.10 -5.03
C ALA A 18 -6.78 1.99 -6.07
N MET A 19 -8.10 1.83 -6.27
CA MET A 19 -8.90 2.68 -7.16
C MET A 19 -9.29 4.02 -6.53
N CYS A 20 -9.21 4.17 -5.20
CA CYS A 20 -9.78 5.31 -4.45
C CYS A 20 -9.33 6.68 -4.99
N CYS A 21 -8.07 6.80 -5.38
CA CYS A 21 -7.44 8.04 -5.84
C CYS A 21 -6.60 7.83 -7.10
N CYS A 22 -6.95 6.85 -7.95
CA CYS A 22 -6.18 6.60 -9.17
C CYS A 22 -6.53 7.57 -10.29
N ASP A 23 -5.52 8.08 -11.00
CA ASP A 23 -5.70 8.83 -12.25
C ASP A 23 -5.69 7.90 -13.47
N LEU A 24 -4.93 6.80 -13.38
CA LEU A 24 -4.80 5.75 -14.38
C LEU A 24 -4.97 4.37 -13.72
N TRP A 25 -5.65 3.47 -14.43
CA TRP A 25 -5.96 2.12 -13.99
C TRP A 25 -5.30 1.08 -14.91
N SER A 26 -4.55 0.16 -14.32
CA SER A 26 -3.69 -0.81 -15.01
C SER A 26 -4.07 -2.25 -14.65
N ASN A 27 -3.86 -3.17 -15.59
CA ASN A 27 -3.93 -4.61 -15.36
C ASN A 27 -2.55 -5.22 -15.01
N GLU A 28 -1.56 -4.37 -14.76
CA GLU A 28 -0.13 -4.69 -14.57
C GLU A 28 0.52 -5.33 -15.80
N SER A 29 0.27 -6.62 -16.02
CA SER A 29 0.83 -7.35 -17.16
C SER A 29 -0.02 -8.57 -17.50
N THR A 30 -0.12 -8.88 -18.80
CA THR A 30 -0.82 -10.07 -19.28
C THR A 30 -0.05 -10.69 -20.45
N PRO A 31 0.14 -12.03 -20.50
CA PRO A 31 0.78 -12.67 -21.64
C PRO A 31 -0.09 -12.50 -22.88
N TYR A 32 0.50 -12.47 -24.08
CA TYR A 32 -0.27 -12.38 -25.32
C TYR A 32 -0.85 -13.75 -25.72
N ALA A 33 -2.14 -13.98 -25.48
CA ALA A 33 -2.82 -15.24 -25.71
C ALA A 33 -4.27 -15.05 -26.16
N GLN A 34 -4.83 -16.04 -26.88
CA GLN A 34 -6.23 -16.01 -27.32
C GLN A 34 -7.16 -16.57 -26.23
N LEU A 35 -8.21 -15.82 -25.89
CA LEU A 35 -9.35 -16.24 -25.06
C LEU A 35 -10.63 -16.29 -25.91
N PHE A 36 -11.74 -16.75 -25.33
CA PHE A 36 -13.05 -16.70 -26.00
C PHE A 36 -13.49 -15.27 -26.33
N GLY A 37 -13.16 -14.30 -25.48
CA GLY A 37 -13.49 -12.88 -25.66
C GLY A 37 -12.53 -12.09 -26.56
N GLY A 38 -11.52 -12.75 -27.15
CA GLY A 38 -10.47 -12.08 -27.93
C GLY A 38 -9.08 -12.32 -27.33
N PHE A 39 -8.08 -11.57 -27.80
CA PHE A 39 -6.74 -11.64 -27.21
C PHE A 39 -6.71 -11.01 -25.83
N THR A 40 -5.90 -11.56 -24.93
CA THR A 40 -5.75 -11.13 -23.53
C THR A 40 -5.57 -9.62 -23.35
N PRO A 41 -4.78 -8.85 -24.15
CA PRO A 41 -4.71 -7.40 -23.93
C PRO A 41 -6.03 -6.69 -24.22
N ALA A 42 -6.83 -7.18 -25.19
CA ALA A 42 -8.13 -6.59 -25.50
C ALA A 42 -9.15 -6.91 -24.39
N VAL A 43 -9.12 -8.13 -23.86
CA VAL A 43 -9.98 -8.54 -22.72
C VAL A 43 -9.65 -7.73 -21.48
N SER A 44 -8.37 -7.61 -21.10
CA SER A 44 -7.96 -6.79 -19.96
C SER A 44 -8.29 -5.31 -20.17
N LEU A 45 -8.10 -4.77 -21.38
CA LEU A 45 -8.47 -3.38 -21.68
C LEU A 45 -9.98 -3.13 -21.53
N GLU A 46 -10.82 -4.10 -21.90
CA GLU A 46 -12.27 -4.00 -21.71
C GLU A 46 -12.65 -3.89 -20.22
N GLU A 47 -12.05 -4.72 -19.36
CA GLU A 47 -12.27 -4.69 -17.90
C GLU A 47 -11.83 -3.34 -17.32
N LEU A 48 -10.61 -2.89 -17.63
CA LEU A 48 -10.09 -1.59 -17.20
C LEU A 48 -10.96 -0.43 -17.70
N TRP A 49 -11.47 -0.52 -18.92
CA TRP A 49 -12.34 0.49 -19.50
C TRP A 49 -13.64 0.64 -18.72
N TYR A 50 -14.28 -0.47 -18.33
CA TYR A 50 -15.51 -0.42 -17.55
C TYR A 50 -15.30 0.12 -16.13
N ASP A 51 -14.19 -0.24 -15.48
CA ASP A 51 -13.80 0.35 -14.20
C ASP A 51 -13.66 1.88 -14.29
N CYS A 52 -12.86 2.35 -15.25
CA CYS A 52 -12.68 3.78 -15.51
C CYS A 52 -14.00 4.48 -15.86
N LYS A 53 -14.86 3.84 -16.67
CA LYS A 53 -16.17 4.39 -17.05
C LYS A 53 -17.07 4.62 -15.84
N LEU A 54 -17.08 3.69 -14.87
CA LEU A 54 -17.84 3.84 -13.63
C LEU A 54 -17.31 4.99 -12.77
N MET A 55 -15.99 5.06 -12.57
CA MET A 55 -15.36 6.14 -11.80
C MET A 55 -15.63 7.52 -12.43
N ASN A 56 -15.54 7.61 -13.75
CA ASN A 56 -15.85 8.82 -14.50
C ASN A 56 -17.32 9.25 -14.36
N GLU A 57 -18.25 8.31 -14.34
CA GLU A 57 -19.68 8.62 -14.13
C GLU A 57 -19.95 9.10 -12.70
N ALA A 58 -19.31 8.50 -11.70
CA ALA A 58 -19.39 8.96 -10.32
C ALA A 58 -18.88 10.41 -10.15
N LEU A 59 -17.85 10.80 -10.91
CA LEU A 59 -17.35 12.18 -10.95
C LEU A 59 -18.35 13.14 -11.60
N ARG A 60 -18.94 12.79 -12.75
CA ARG A 60 -19.91 13.66 -13.46
C ARG A 60 -21.14 14.01 -12.62
N THR A 61 -21.58 13.08 -11.79
CA THR A 61 -22.76 13.26 -10.92
C THR A 61 -22.46 14.09 -9.67
N GLY A 62 -21.19 14.38 -9.37
CA GLY A 62 -20.72 15.28 -8.32
C GLY A 62 -20.81 14.74 -6.88
N ARG A 63 -21.95 14.14 -6.49
CA ARG A 63 -22.17 13.61 -5.13
C ARG A 63 -21.72 12.16 -4.95
N HIS A 64 -21.60 11.38 -6.03
CA HIS A 64 -21.34 9.94 -5.93
C HIS A 64 -19.86 9.58 -5.94
N ALA A 65 -18.96 10.48 -6.35
CA ALA A 65 -17.51 10.24 -6.34
C ALA A 65 -16.99 9.89 -4.94
N GLN A 66 -17.37 10.67 -3.91
CA GLN A 66 -16.96 10.42 -2.53
C GLN A 66 -17.58 9.15 -1.97
N VAL A 67 -18.82 8.84 -2.34
CA VAL A 67 -19.49 7.60 -1.93
C VAL A 67 -18.77 6.39 -2.53
N LEU A 68 -18.46 6.43 -3.83
CA LEU A 68 -17.72 5.37 -4.51
C LEU A 68 -16.32 5.20 -3.91
N GLN A 69 -15.57 6.29 -3.72
CA GLN A 69 -14.25 6.25 -3.09
C GLN A 69 -14.30 5.60 -1.71
N ARG A 70 -15.30 5.96 -0.89
CA ARG A 70 -15.47 5.36 0.43
C ARG A 70 -15.80 3.86 0.35
N LEU A 71 -16.68 3.47 -0.56
CA LEU A 71 -17.01 2.04 -0.76
C LEU A 71 -15.79 1.23 -1.20
N LEU A 72 -14.95 1.79 -2.07
CA LEU A 72 -13.71 1.17 -2.52
C LEU A 72 -12.68 1.00 -1.39
N ALA A 73 -12.59 1.97 -0.48
CA ALA A 73 -11.72 1.86 0.69
C ALA A 73 -12.27 0.88 1.73
N ASP A 74 -13.54 1.05 2.11
CA ASP A 74 -14.20 0.30 3.18
C ASP A 74 -14.37 -1.18 2.83
N SER A 75 -14.38 -1.56 1.54
CA SER A 75 -14.48 -2.96 1.11
C SER A 75 -13.24 -3.79 1.43
N ASP A 76 -12.06 -3.16 1.48
CA ASP A 76 -10.79 -3.87 1.62
C ASP A 76 -10.15 -3.61 3.00
N ALA A 77 -10.32 -2.41 3.54
CA ALA A 77 -9.63 -1.96 4.76
C ALA A 77 -10.02 -2.72 6.04
N ARG A 78 -11.13 -3.45 6.03
CA ARG A 78 -11.61 -4.23 7.19
C ARG A 78 -10.88 -5.55 7.38
N ASP A 79 -10.40 -6.12 6.28
CA ASP A 79 -9.87 -7.49 6.23
C ASP A 79 -8.37 -7.53 5.92
N SER A 80 -7.75 -6.36 5.69
CA SER A 80 -6.33 -6.26 5.38
C SER A 80 -5.69 -5.00 5.96
N ALA A 81 -4.62 -5.19 6.73
CA ALA A 81 -3.77 -4.10 7.20
C ALA A 81 -3.09 -3.37 6.03
N GLU A 82 -2.72 -4.10 4.97
CA GLU A 82 -2.11 -3.52 3.75
C GLU A 82 -3.10 -2.58 3.05
N ALA A 83 -4.38 -2.96 2.97
CA ALA A 83 -5.42 -2.10 2.42
C ALA A 83 -5.71 -0.90 3.32
N LEU A 84 -5.77 -1.12 4.65
CA LEU A 84 -6.03 -0.05 5.61
C LEU A 84 -5.02 1.09 5.48
N VAL A 85 -3.73 0.79 5.42
CA VAL A 85 -2.67 1.81 5.34
C VAL A 85 -2.68 2.56 4.00
N LEU A 86 -3.29 1.99 2.96
CA LEU A 86 -3.45 2.60 1.64
C LEU A 86 -4.78 3.34 1.45
N THR A 87 -5.68 3.34 2.43
CA THR A 87 -6.88 4.18 2.36
C THR A 87 -6.49 5.67 2.27
N PRO A 88 -7.29 6.54 1.63
CA PRO A 88 -6.94 7.95 1.48
C PRO A 88 -6.63 8.66 2.81
N GLU A 89 -7.35 8.32 3.87
CA GLU A 89 -7.13 8.90 5.21
C GLU A 89 -5.77 8.46 5.80
N SER A 90 -5.48 7.15 5.77
CA SER A 90 -4.22 6.60 6.24
C SER A 90 -3.03 7.13 5.43
N ALA A 91 -3.14 7.17 4.10
CA ALA A 91 -2.10 7.68 3.22
C ALA A 91 -1.78 9.16 3.51
N ILE A 92 -2.79 9.99 3.79
CA ILE A 92 -2.58 11.40 4.18
C ILE A 92 -1.90 11.51 5.54
N ARG A 93 -2.27 10.67 6.53
CA ARG A 93 -1.60 10.62 7.85
C ARG A 93 -0.13 10.26 7.71
N ILE A 94 0.18 9.18 6.97
CA ILE A 94 1.54 8.73 6.71
C ILE A 94 2.32 9.81 5.95
N ALA A 95 1.72 10.46 4.95
CA ALA A 95 2.36 11.55 4.23
C ALA A 95 2.72 12.74 5.16
N ARG A 96 1.87 13.08 6.13
CA ARG A 96 2.18 14.10 7.15
C ARG A 96 3.35 13.69 8.03
N ALA A 97 3.44 12.43 8.43
CA ALA A 97 4.57 11.90 9.18
C ALA A 97 5.88 11.92 8.35
N ILE A 98 5.78 11.66 7.03
CA ILE A 98 6.92 11.74 6.11
C ILE A 98 7.42 13.18 5.95
N VAL A 99 6.56 14.19 5.96
CA VAL A 99 6.99 15.59 5.73
C VAL A 99 7.32 16.35 7.03
N SER A 100 7.22 15.69 8.19
CA SER A 100 7.57 16.29 9.48
C SER A 100 9.08 16.39 9.73
N SER A 101 9.89 15.69 8.94
CA SER A 101 11.35 15.77 8.94
C SER A 101 11.87 15.97 7.52
N THR A 102 13.07 16.54 7.39
CA THR A 102 13.83 16.61 6.14
C THR A 102 14.86 15.51 6.01
N ASP A 103 15.19 14.82 7.12
CA ASP A 103 16.17 13.74 7.15
C ASP A 103 15.60 12.44 6.55
N TYR A 104 16.29 11.82 5.60
CA TYR A 104 15.75 10.67 4.85
C TYR A 104 15.45 9.46 5.75
N VAL A 105 16.26 9.23 6.77
CA VAL A 105 16.15 8.09 7.69
C VAL A 105 14.98 8.32 8.64
N GLU A 106 14.89 9.51 9.23
CA GLU A 106 13.78 9.89 10.11
C GLU A 106 12.44 9.87 9.39
N ARG A 107 12.37 10.35 8.14
CA ARG A 107 11.13 10.34 7.35
C ARG A 107 10.59 8.93 7.14
N ALA A 108 11.47 7.97 6.86
CA ALA A 108 11.09 6.57 6.71
C ALA A 108 10.62 5.96 8.06
N ALA A 109 11.34 6.25 9.15
CA ALA A 109 10.94 5.79 10.48
C ALA A 109 9.60 6.37 10.94
N ASN A 110 9.36 7.66 10.66
CA ASN A 110 8.09 8.34 10.97
C ASN A 110 6.92 7.71 10.19
N ALA A 111 7.12 7.41 8.90
CA ALA A 111 6.12 6.71 8.09
C ALA A 111 5.78 5.33 8.69
N ALA A 112 6.79 4.55 9.05
CA ALA A 112 6.61 3.22 9.62
C ALA A 112 5.89 3.27 10.98
N ARG A 113 6.26 4.21 11.86
CA ARG A 113 5.58 4.43 13.15
C ARG A 113 4.12 4.83 12.96
N GLU A 114 3.83 5.74 12.03
CA GLU A 114 2.45 6.16 11.75
C GLU A 114 1.62 5.03 11.17
N ALA A 115 2.19 4.20 10.29
CA ALA A 115 1.51 3.03 9.75
C ALA A 115 1.17 2.00 10.83
N VAL A 116 2.09 1.73 11.77
CA VAL A 116 1.81 0.85 12.92
C VAL A 116 0.72 1.44 13.81
N ALA A 117 0.78 2.73 14.12
CA ALA A 117 -0.24 3.41 14.92
C ALA A 117 -1.64 3.32 14.29
N ILE A 118 -1.76 3.55 12.98
CA ILE A 118 -3.00 3.40 12.21
C ILE A 118 -3.59 1.99 12.37
N ILE A 119 -2.74 0.96 12.23
CA ILE A 119 -3.18 -0.44 12.36
C ILE A 119 -3.64 -0.73 13.79
N GLU A 120 -2.88 -0.31 14.80
CA GLU A 120 -3.23 -0.51 16.21
C GLU A 120 -4.55 0.18 16.58
N GLU A 121 -4.73 1.44 16.18
CA GLU A 121 -5.96 2.20 16.38
C GLU A 121 -7.16 1.49 15.73
N ALA A 122 -7.00 1.00 14.50
CA ALA A 122 -8.07 0.30 13.79
C ALA A 122 -8.43 -1.05 14.41
N VAL A 123 -7.45 -1.80 14.92
CA VAL A 123 -7.68 -3.05 15.67
C VAL A 123 -8.41 -2.75 16.98
N GLN A 124 -7.97 -1.73 17.73
CA GLN A 124 -8.62 -1.32 18.99
C GLN A 124 -10.06 -0.84 18.77
N ALA A 125 -10.31 -0.12 17.68
CA ALA A 125 -11.63 0.33 17.28
C ALA A 125 -12.51 -0.76 16.64
N SER A 126 -12.01 -1.99 16.50
CA SER A 126 -12.69 -3.10 15.78
C SER A 126 -13.07 -2.75 14.33
N VAL A 127 -12.31 -1.85 13.70
CA VAL A 127 -12.44 -1.49 12.29
C VAL A 127 -11.69 -2.49 11.41
N LEU A 128 -10.51 -2.93 11.85
CA LEU A 128 -9.67 -3.94 11.21
C LEU A 128 -9.69 -5.23 12.04
N THR A 129 -9.90 -6.36 11.38
CA THR A 129 -9.71 -7.69 11.99
C THR A 129 -8.37 -8.26 11.53
N ILE A 130 -7.48 -8.57 12.47
CA ILE A 130 -6.23 -9.29 12.20
C ILE A 130 -6.28 -10.69 12.79
N ALA A 131 -5.53 -11.62 12.21
CA ALA A 131 -5.42 -12.96 12.76
C ALA A 131 -4.69 -12.89 14.13
N PRO A 132 -5.05 -13.72 15.11
CA PRO A 132 -4.36 -13.73 16.42
C PRO A 132 -2.85 -13.95 16.32
N ARG A 133 -2.39 -14.64 15.27
CA ARG A 133 -0.96 -14.86 14.98
C ARG A 133 -0.21 -13.60 14.50
N GLU A 134 -0.94 -12.60 14.01
CA GLU A 134 -0.38 -11.34 13.49
C GLU A 134 -0.22 -10.30 14.60
N ALA A 135 -1.05 -10.36 15.65
CA ALA A 135 -1.02 -9.39 16.75
C ALA A 135 0.37 -9.22 17.40
N PRO A 136 1.16 -10.28 17.68
CA PRO A 136 2.50 -10.12 18.25
C PRO A 136 3.48 -9.37 17.35
N PHE A 137 3.24 -9.31 16.04
CA PHE A 137 4.12 -8.61 15.11
C PHE A 137 4.01 -7.09 15.26
N LEU A 138 2.86 -6.54 15.67
CA LEU A 138 2.73 -5.09 15.91
C LEU A 138 3.65 -4.63 17.04
N ASP A 139 3.70 -5.37 18.14
CA ASP A 139 4.61 -5.11 19.24
C ASP A 139 6.08 -5.25 18.81
N LYS A 140 6.38 -6.28 18.00
CA LYS A 140 7.70 -6.47 17.43
C LYS A 140 8.12 -5.29 16.54
N PHE A 141 7.25 -4.81 15.66
CA PHE A 141 7.57 -3.69 14.77
C PHE A 141 7.90 -2.41 15.55
N LYS A 142 7.17 -2.12 16.64
CA LYS A 142 7.51 -0.98 17.51
C LYS A 142 8.89 -1.14 18.15
N ALA A 143 9.18 -2.31 18.71
CA ALA A 143 10.48 -2.59 19.31
C ALA A 143 11.63 -2.51 18.29
N ASP A 144 11.42 -3.03 17.07
CA ASP A 144 12.40 -2.97 15.99
C ASP A 144 12.64 -1.51 15.53
N LEU A 145 11.59 -0.66 15.49
CA LEU A 145 11.69 0.77 15.16
C LEU A 145 12.39 1.59 16.26
N ASP A 146 12.22 1.20 17.52
CA ASP A 146 12.92 1.83 18.64
C ASP A 146 14.41 1.45 18.67
N HIS A 147 14.71 0.18 18.40
CA HIS A 147 16.08 -0.27 18.18
C HIS A 147 16.74 0.44 17.00
N PHE A 148 16.02 0.56 15.87
CA PHE A 148 16.48 1.30 14.70
C PHE A 148 16.84 2.75 15.05
N ALA A 149 15.99 3.46 15.78
CA ALA A 149 16.24 4.83 16.20
C ALA A 149 17.47 4.96 17.13
N ALA A 150 17.74 3.94 17.95
CA ALA A 150 18.89 3.93 18.86
C ALA A 150 20.25 3.72 18.16
N LEU A 151 20.27 3.25 16.90
CA LEU A 151 21.51 3.02 16.15
C LEU A 151 22.23 4.32 15.76
N GLY A 152 21.49 5.42 15.54
CA GLY A 152 22.06 6.71 15.12
C GLY A 152 23.04 6.58 13.95
N ASP A 153 24.22 7.20 14.09
CA ASP A 153 25.29 7.17 13.08
C ASP A 153 25.85 5.76 12.80
N GLY A 154 25.64 4.79 13.71
CA GLY A 154 26.09 3.41 13.55
C GLY A 154 25.18 2.54 12.68
N MET A 155 24.10 3.09 12.13
CA MET A 155 23.09 2.35 11.36
C MET A 155 23.68 1.61 10.17
N THR A 156 24.52 2.28 9.37
CA THR A 156 25.13 1.70 8.16
C THR A 156 26.00 0.49 8.49
N ASP A 157 26.91 0.62 9.47
CA ASP A 157 27.80 -0.46 9.88
C ASP A 157 27.01 -1.65 10.44
N TYR A 158 25.97 -1.37 11.23
CA TYR A 158 25.11 -2.38 11.82
C TYR A 158 24.41 -3.24 10.74
N TYR A 159 23.82 -2.61 9.73
CA TYR A 159 23.13 -3.34 8.66
C TYR A 159 24.10 -3.95 7.64
N ALA A 160 25.22 -3.30 7.33
CA ALA A 160 26.25 -3.87 6.45
C ALA A 160 26.78 -5.21 6.99
N ALA A 161 26.97 -5.31 8.31
CA ALA A 161 27.39 -6.54 8.97
C ALA A 161 26.39 -7.70 8.82
N MET A 162 25.11 -7.43 8.54
CA MET A 162 24.08 -8.46 8.33
C MET A 162 24.13 -9.08 6.92
N TYR A 163 24.79 -8.43 5.97
CA TYR A 163 24.81 -8.84 4.56
C TYR A 163 26.24 -9.04 4.02
N PRO A 164 27.08 -9.87 4.68
CA PRO A 164 28.48 -10.03 4.30
C PRO A 164 28.60 -10.57 2.87
N GLY A 165 29.35 -9.85 2.03
CA GLY A 165 29.58 -10.21 0.63
C GLY A 165 28.36 -10.09 -0.29
N LYS A 166 27.23 -9.57 0.19
CA LYS A 166 26.02 -9.28 -0.61
C LYS A 166 25.76 -7.78 -0.74
N PHE A 167 26.13 -7.01 0.28
CA PHE A 167 26.04 -5.56 0.25
C PHE A 167 27.32 -4.98 -0.37
N ILE A 168 27.17 -4.16 -1.41
CA ILE A 168 28.24 -3.46 -2.11
C ILE A 168 28.09 -1.96 -1.77
N PRO A 169 28.80 -1.43 -0.76
CA PRO A 169 28.62 -0.05 -0.28
C PRO A 169 28.79 1.01 -1.38
N GLU A 170 29.66 0.75 -2.35
CA GLU A 170 29.97 1.66 -3.45
C GLU A 170 28.75 1.93 -4.35
N GLU A 171 27.78 1.01 -4.44
CA GLU A 171 26.53 1.21 -5.19
C GLU A 171 25.61 2.26 -4.53
N TYR A 172 25.83 2.55 -3.25
CA TYR A 172 25.06 3.49 -2.44
C TYR A 172 25.85 4.77 -2.10
N GLY A 173 27.09 4.90 -2.60
CA GLY A 173 27.95 6.04 -2.33
C GLY A 173 28.52 6.09 -0.90
N LEU A 174 28.66 4.92 -0.26
CA LEU A 174 29.21 4.73 1.09
C LEU A 174 30.67 4.28 1.05
#